data_AF-A0A357V9K8-F1
#
_entry.id   AF-A0A357V9K8-F1
#
_cell.length_a   1.000
_cell.length_b   1.000
_cell.length_c   1.000
_cell.angle_alpha   90.00
_cell.angle_beta   90.00
_cell.angle_gamma   90.00
#
_symmetry.space_group_name_H-M   'P 1'
#
loop_
_entity.id
_entity.type
_entity.pdbx_description
1 polymer ?
#
loop_
_entity_poly.entity_id
_entity_poly.type
_entity_poly.pdbx_seq_one_letter_code
_entity_poly.pdbx_strand_id
1 'polypeptide(L)' 'VTEGRPVKQTCRCSRDKVEMTLRSFPRAEIEDMADDGTVTVTCEFCRTDYVFGPDQIEALYQD' A
#
# COMPACT_ATOMS: atom_id res chain seq x y z
N VAL A 1 17.27 -39.85 -5.07
CA VAL A 1 17.52 -38.40 -5.06
C VAL A 1 16.22 -37.73 -5.48
N THR A 2 15.59 -36.94 -4.62
CA THR A 2 14.38 -36.18 -4.99
C THR A 2 14.76 -34.97 -5.83
N GLU A 3 14.12 -34.79 -6.99
CA GLU A 3 14.33 -33.62 -7.84
C GLU A 3 13.97 -32.32 -7.09
N GLY A 4 14.85 -31.32 -7.16
CA GLY A 4 14.67 -30.04 -6.46
C GLY A 4 13.57 -29.21 -7.10
N ARG A 5 12.69 -28.61 -6.29
CA ARG A 5 11.70 -27.64 -6.77
C ARG A 5 12.31 -26.24 -6.81
N PRO A 6 12.06 -25.46 -7.88
CA PRO A 6 12.55 -24.09 -7.96
C PRO A 6 11.84 -23.21 -6.92
N VAL A 7 12.63 -22.43 -6.18
CA VAL A 7 12.13 -21.41 -5.24
C VAL A 7 12.23 -20.05 -5.91
N LYS A 8 11.19 -19.24 -5.76
CA LYS A 8 11.16 -17.85 -6.24
C LYS A 8 10.80 -16.92 -5.10
N GLN A 9 11.50 -15.79 -5.01
CA GLN A 9 11.10 -14.68 -4.16
C GLN A 9 9.88 -14.00 -4.78
N THR A 10 8.77 -13.94 -4.04
CA THR A 10 7.52 -13.31 -4.49
C THR A 10 6.92 -12.53 -3.33
N CYS A 11 6.70 -11.22 -3.52
CA CYS A 11 5.95 -10.42 -2.57
C CYS A 11 4.44 -10.52 -2.87
N ARG A 12 3.62 -10.42 -1.83
CA ARG A 12 2.15 -10.46 -1.93
C ARG A 12 1.50 -9.08 -1.74
N CYS A 13 2.28 -8.00 -1.64
CA CYS A 13 1.71 -6.66 -1.61
C CYS A 13 0.94 -6.40 -2.91
N SER A 14 -0.12 -5.61 -2.80
CA SER A 14 -0.87 -5.10 -3.94
C SER A 14 -1.48 -3.76 -3.55
N ARG A 15 -1.87 -2.96 -4.55
CA ARG A 15 -2.52 -1.67 -4.32
C ARG A 15 -3.76 -1.82 -3.44
N ASP A 16 -4.64 -2.79 -3.74
CA ASP A 16 -5.86 -3.07 -2.96
C ASP A 16 -5.58 -3.35 -1.48
N LYS A 17 -4.50 -4.09 -1.18
CA LYS A 17 -4.13 -4.38 0.22
C LYS A 17 -3.63 -3.14 0.93
N VAL A 18 -2.89 -2.28 0.23
CA VAL A 18 -2.44 -1.01 0.78
C VAL A 18 -3.63 -0.08 1.02
N GLU A 19 -4.59 -0.01 0.09
CA GLU A 19 -5.83 0.74 0.27
C GLU A 19 -6.63 0.26 1.49
N MET A 20 -6.77 -1.05 1.67
CA MET A 20 -7.39 -1.62 2.88
C MET A 20 -6.66 -1.22 4.17
N THR A 21 -5.33 -1.16 4.14
CA THR A 21 -4.54 -0.70 5.29
C THR A 21 -4.79 0.79 5.55
N LEU A 22 -4.76 1.64 4.53
CA LEU A 22 -5.03 3.08 4.67
C LEU A 22 -6.44 3.35 5.19
N ARG A 23 -7.45 2.60 4.74
CA ARG A 23 -8.85 2.68 5.22
C ARG A 23 -9.03 2.33 6.69
N SER A 24 -8.06 1.66 7.32
CA SER A 24 -8.13 1.35 8.77
C SER A 24 -7.82 2.56 9.65
N PHE A 25 -7.25 3.64 9.08
CA PHE A 25 -6.96 4.89 9.78
C PHE A 25 -8.10 5.90 9.56
N PRO A 26 -8.42 6.72 10.58
CA PRO A 26 -9.28 7.89 10.40
C PRO A 26 -8.77 8.80 9.29
N ARG A 27 -9.69 9.41 8.52
CA ARG A 27 -9.38 10.33 7.42
C ARG A 27 -8.40 11.43 7.83
N ALA A 28 -8.64 12.06 8.98
CA ALA A 28 -7.78 13.13 9.49
C ALA A 28 -6.32 12.66 9.69
N GLU A 29 -6.10 11.42 10.14
CA GLU A 29 -4.74 10.89 10.31
C GLU A 29 -4.03 10.67 8.97
N ILE A 30 -4.74 10.20 7.93
CA ILE A 30 -4.17 10.08 6.58
C ILE A 30 -3.84 11.45 5.99
N GLU A 31 -4.72 12.43 6.17
CA GLU A 31 -4.51 13.81 5.71
C GLU A 31 -3.32 14.46 6.42
N ASP A 32 -3.16 14.24 7.72
CA ASP A 32 -2.00 14.73 8.51
C ASP A 32 -0.68 14.05 8.12
N MET A 33 -0.73 12.79 7.64
CA MET A 33 0.43 12.05 7.16
C MET A 33 0.81 12.37 5.70
N ALA A 34 -0.07 13.06 4.95
CA ALA A 34 0.17 13.36 3.56
C ALA A 34 1.21 14.48 3.40
N ASP A 35 2.20 14.26 2.54
CA ASP A 35 3.20 15.25 2.14
C ASP A 35 2.79 15.84 0.78
N ASP A 36 2.59 17.15 0.71
CA ASP A 36 2.01 17.83 -0.47
C ASP A 36 0.73 17.16 -1.00
N GLY A 37 -0.14 16.70 -0.09
CA GLY A 37 -1.40 16.02 -0.41
C GLY A 37 -1.23 14.60 -0.94
N THR A 38 -0.02 14.03 -0.83
CA THR A 38 0.31 12.69 -1.31
C THR A 38 0.73 11.79 -0.16
N VAL A 39 0.23 10.55 -0.14
CA VAL A 39 0.68 9.51 0.77
C VAL A 39 1.48 8.47 -0.02
N THR A 40 2.72 8.24 0.41
CA THR A 40 3.57 7.18 -0.14
C THR A 40 3.67 6.04 0.87
N VAL A 41 3.20 4.86 0.47
CA VAL A 41 3.35 3.64 1.27
C VAL A 41 4.43 2.76 0.66
N THR A 42 5.55 2.64 1.37
CA THR A 42 6.64 1.74 0.99
C THR A 42 6.39 0.34 1.56
N CYS A 43 6.40 -0.68 0.71
CA CYS A 43 6.34 -2.05 1.18
C CYS A 43 7.69 -2.48 1.76
N GLU A 44 7.77 -2.71 3.07
CA GLU A 44 9.02 -3.12 3.76
C GLU A 44 9.61 -4.46 3.30
N PHE A 45 8.86 -5.27 2.53
CA PHE A 45 9.33 -6.55 2.02
C PHE A 45 9.98 -6.47 0.64
N CYS A 46 9.37 -5.73 -0.29
CA CYS A 46 9.83 -5.65 -1.67
C CYS A 46 10.25 -4.23 -2.11
N ARG A 47 10.10 -3.25 -1.23
CA ARG A 47 10.37 -1.82 -1.44
C ARG A 47 9.62 -1.21 -2.62
N THR A 48 8.47 -1.79 -2.98
CA THR A 48 7.55 -1.14 -3.91
C THR A 48 6.88 0.01 -3.20
N ASP A 49 6.93 1.18 -3.81
CA ASP A 49 6.22 2.37 -3.35
C ASP A 49 4.85 2.46 -4.02
N TYR A 50 3.81 2.62 -3.21
CA TYR A 50 2.45 2.88 -3.65
C TYR A 50 2.11 4.33 -3.31
N VAL A 51 1.95 5.13 -4.36
CA VAL A 51 1.65 6.56 -4.23
C VAL A 51 0.15 6.80 -4.40
N PHE A 52 -0.42 7.54 -3.46
CA PHE A 52 -1.82 7.95 -3.43
C PHE A 52 -1.89 9.47 -3.42
N GLY A 53 -2.42 10.05 -4.50
CA GLY A 53 -2.69 11.50 -4.56
C GLY A 53 -4.02 11.88 -3.92
N PRO A 54 -4.36 13.18 -3.91
CA PRO A 54 -5.56 13.70 -3.22
C PRO A 54 -6.87 13.01 -3.63
N ASP A 55 -7.11 12.84 -4.93
CA ASP A 55 -8.33 12.18 -5.43
C ASP A 55 -8.42 10.71 -5.00
N GLN A 56 -7.28 10.04 -4.90
CA GLN A 56 -7.22 8.63 -4.50
C GLN A 56 -7.41 8.49 -2.99
N ILE A 57 -6.86 9.42 -2.20
CA ILE A 57 -7.09 9.53 -0.75
C ILE A 57 -8.58 9.80 -0.49
N GLU A 58 -9.19 10.73 -1.23
CA GLU A 58 -10.62 11.01 -1.14
C GLU A 58 -11.44 9.75 -1.39
N ALA A 59 -11.14 9.01 -2.46
CA ALA A 59 -11.82 7.77 -2.81
C ALA A 59 -11.71 6.65 -1.75
N LEU A 60 -10.79 6.72 -0.79
CA LEU A 60 -10.70 5.77 0.32
C LEU A 60 -11.86 5.93 1.33
N TYR A 61 -12.50 7.09 1.36
CA TYR A 61 -13.52 7.45 2.36
C TYR A 61 -14.90 7.72 1.75
N GLN A 62 -15.05 7.51 0.45
CA GLN A 62 -16.32 7.59 -0.27
C GLN A 62 -17.07 6.26 -0.11
N ASP A 63 -17.58 6.00 1.09
CA ASP A 63 -18.50 4.90 1.42
C ASP A 63 -19.80 5.46 2.05
#